data_AF-A0A2U0HYL4-F1
#
_entry.id   AF-A0A2U0HYL4-F1
#
_cell.length_a   1.000
_cell.length_b   1.000
_cell.length_c   1.000
_cell.angle_alpha   90.00
_cell.angle_beta   90.00
_cell.angle_gamma   90.00
#
_symmetry.space_group_name_H-M   'P 1'
#
loop_
_entity.id
_entity.type
_entity.pdbx_description
1 polymer ?
#
loop_
_entity_poly.entity_id
_entity_poly.type
_entity_poly.pdbx_seq_one_letter_code
_entity_poly.pdbx_strand_id
1 'polypeptide(L)'
;MNNTTREQPTPQEPATSVKEKDSMAIIAYITLIGLIIAFVSNKDKKNAFTAFHIRQSLGLAVTGFALMILSFLPYIGWFISSIGSLALMVLWVLGLVNAINGKKEPIPMVGPYFETWFKDV
;
A
#
# COMPACT_ATOMS: atom_id res chain seq x y z
N MET A 1 7.64 -57.72 -16.62
CA MET A 1 6.95 -56.76 -15.73
C MET A 1 7.98 -55.76 -15.22
N ASN A 2 7.99 -54.53 -15.74
CA ASN A 2 8.86 -53.44 -15.29
C ASN A 2 8.01 -52.39 -14.57
N ASN A 3 8.15 -52.35 -13.24
CA ASN A 3 7.47 -51.43 -12.36
C ASN A 3 8.13 -50.05 -12.49
N THR A 4 7.58 -49.18 -13.34
CA THR A 4 7.99 -47.77 -13.41
C THR A 4 7.17 -47.01 -12.40
N THR A 5 7.77 -46.71 -11.25
CA THR A 5 7.24 -45.75 -10.28
C THR A 5 6.99 -44.44 -11.01
N ARG A 6 5.72 -44.12 -11.24
CA ARG A 6 5.31 -42.79 -11.70
C ARG A 6 5.67 -41.83 -10.57
N GLU A 7 6.71 -41.03 -10.77
CA GLU A 7 6.90 -39.82 -9.97
C GLU A 7 5.62 -39.00 -10.14
N GLN A 8 4.80 -38.95 -9.10
CA GLN A 8 3.71 -38.00 -9.09
C GLN A 8 4.35 -36.62 -9.18
N PRO A 9 3.94 -35.76 -10.12
CA PRO A 9 4.30 -34.36 -10.03
C PRO A 9 3.83 -33.91 -8.66
N THR A 10 4.72 -33.32 -7.87
CA THR A 10 4.36 -32.58 -6.66
C THR A 10 3.12 -31.77 -6.99
N PRO A 11 2.04 -31.78 -6.17
CA PRO A 11 0.89 -30.92 -6.44
C PRO A 11 1.40 -29.52 -6.67
N GLN A 12 1.40 -29.07 -7.94
CA GLN A 12 1.73 -27.71 -8.27
C GLN A 12 0.67 -26.89 -7.55
N GLU A 13 1.11 -26.14 -6.54
CA GLU A 13 0.30 -25.12 -5.88
C GLU A 13 -0.47 -24.38 -6.98
N PRO A 14 -1.81 -24.28 -6.90
CA PRO A 14 -2.62 -23.79 -8.00
C PRO A 14 -2.06 -22.46 -8.45
N ALA A 15 -1.83 -22.33 -9.76
CA ALA A 15 -1.23 -21.17 -10.44
C ALA A 15 -2.12 -19.91 -10.33
N THR A 16 -2.44 -19.49 -9.11
CA THR A 16 -3.03 -18.19 -8.77
C THR A 16 -1.91 -17.17 -8.90
N SER A 17 -1.81 -16.72 -10.14
CA SER A 17 -0.71 -15.99 -10.75
C SER A 17 -0.22 -14.81 -9.90
N VAL A 18 1.09 -14.59 -9.94
CA VAL A 18 1.81 -13.45 -9.37
C VAL A 18 1.10 -12.10 -9.61
N LYS A 19 0.37 -11.94 -10.72
CA LYS A 19 -0.43 -10.74 -11.05
C LYS A 19 -1.53 -10.39 -10.04
N GLU A 20 -2.18 -11.37 -9.43
CA GLU A 20 -3.30 -11.11 -8.51
C GLU A 20 -2.82 -10.68 -7.12
N LYS A 21 -1.58 -11.06 -6.77
CA LYS A 21 -0.95 -10.74 -5.48
C LYS A 21 -0.56 -9.27 -5.36
N ASP A 22 -0.37 -8.57 -6.48
CA ASP A 22 0.06 -7.17 -6.53
C ASP A 22 -1.10 -6.17 -6.66
N SER A 23 -2.27 -6.62 -7.11
CA SER A 23 -3.46 -5.76 -7.25
C SER A 23 -3.89 -5.11 -5.93
N MET A 24 -3.72 -5.79 -4.81
CA MET A 24 -4.07 -5.24 -3.49
C MET A 24 -3.17 -4.08 -3.07
N ALA A 25 -1.91 -4.04 -3.52
CA ALA A 25 -1.03 -2.91 -3.29
C ALA A 25 -1.52 -1.65 -4.03
N ILE A 26 -2.08 -1.80 -5.23
CA ILE A 26 -2.70 -0.71 -5.99
C ILE A 26 -4.02 -0.29 -5.33
N ILE A 27 -4.87 -1.26 -4.98
CA ILE A 27 -6.17 -1.02 -4.32
C ILE A 27 -6.00 -0.22 -3.03
N ALA A 28 -4.89 -0.40 -2.30
CA ALA A 28 -4.58 0.36 -1.10
C ALA A 28 -4.55 1.88 -1.30
N TYR A 29 -4.34 2.38 -2.52
CA TYR A 29 -4.29 3.82 -2.83
C TYR A 29 -5.60 4.41 -3.35
N ILE A 30 -6.55 3.59 -3.83
CA ILE A 30 -7.70 4.10 -4.63
C ILE A 30 -8.68 4.91 -3.79
N THR A 31 -9.03 4.42 -2.61
CA THR A 31 -9.89 5.12 -1.63
C THR A 31 -9.53 4.66 -0.23
N LEU A 32 -10.04 5.35 0.80
CA LEU A 32 -9.95 4.86 2.18
C LEU A 32 -10.61 3.47 2.33
N ILE A 33 -11.69 3.21 1.58
CA ILE A 33 -12.34 1.88 1.54
C ILE A 33 -11.39 0.86 0.91
N GLY A 34 -10.72 1.21 -0.19
CA GLY A 34 -9.70 0.36 -0.83
C GLY A 34 -8.54 0.03 0.12
N LEU A 35 -8.07 1.02 0.88
CA LEU A 35 -7.05 0.81 1.92
C LEU A 35 -7.51 -0.21 2.98
N ILE A 36 -8.74 -0.11 3.47
CA ILE A 36 -9.30 -1.04 4.45
C ILE A 36 -9.40 -2.46 3.85
N ILE A 37 -9.88 -2.59 2.61
CA ILE A 37 -9.99 -3.89 1.92
C ILE A 37 -8.61 -4.52 1.75
N ALA A 38 -7.62 -3.74 1.29
CA ALA A 38 -6.25 -4.22 1.12
C ALA A 38 -5.67 -4.69 2.47
N PHE A 39 -5.86 -3.91 3.54
CA PHE A 39 -5.41 -4.26 4.89
C PHE A 39 -6.02 -5.58 5.38
N VAL A 40 -7.35 -5.71 5.32
CA VAL A 40 -8.04 -6.92 5.77
C VAL A 40 -7.62 -8.13 4.93
N SER A 41 -7.58 -8.00 3.60
CA SER A 41 -7.18 -9.08 2.70
C SER A 41 -5.74 -9.54 2.95
N ASN A 42 -4.85 -8.63 3.35
CA ASN A 42 -3.45 -8.96 3.58
C ASN A 42 -3.18 -9.66 4.93
N LYS A 43 -4.11 -9.63 5.89
CA LYS A 43 -3.98 -10.38 7.16
C LYS A 43 -3.90 -11.88 6.93
N ASP A 44 -4.68 -12.38 5.97
CA ASP A 44 -4.70 -13.79 5.61
C ASP A 44 -3.55 -14.15 4.65
N LYS A 45 -3.32 -13.30 3.64
CA LYS A 45 -2.34 -13.56 2.56
C LYS A 45 -0.89 -13.27 2.95
N LYS A 46 -0.65 -12.38 3.92
CA LYS A 46 0.67 -11.96 4.41
C LYS A 46 1.66 -11.57 3.31
N ASN A 47 1.18 -10.88 2.26
CA ASN A 47 2.05 -10.40 1.18
C ASN A 47 2.84 -9.17 1.66
N ALA A 48 4.17 -9.28 1.66
CA ALA A 48 5.07 -8.20 2.07
C ALA A 48 5.04 -6.97 1.13
N PHE A 49 4.74 -7.15 -0.17
CA PHE A 49 4.53 -6.04 -1.12
C PHE A 49 3.27 -5.26 -0.81
N THR A 50 2.16 -5.96 -0.62
CA THR A 50 0.91 -5.35 -0.21
C THR A 50 1.04 -4.69 1.17
N ALA A 51 1.67 -5.34 2.15
CA ALA A 51 1.92 -4.77 3.48
C ALA A 51 2.71 -3.46 3.41
N PHE A 52 3.75 -3.40 2.59
CA PHE A 52 4.51 -2.18 2.34
C PHE A 52 3.61 -1.05 1.80
N HIS A 53 2.86 -1.29 0.73
CA HIS A 53 2.01 -0.26 0.15
C HIS A 53 0.80 0.13 1.03
N ILE A 54 0.29 -0.77 1.87
CA ILE A 54 -0.69 -0.45 2.91
C ILE A 54 -0.09 0.55 3.89
N ARG A 55 1.12 0.31 4.41
CA ARG A 55 1.78 1.21 5.37
C ARG A 55 2.04 2.59 4.78
N GLN A 56 2.51 2.64 3.53
CA GLN A 56 2.71 3.90 2.81
C GLN A 56 1.38 4.66 2.58
N SER A 57 0.34 3.98 2.09
CA SER A 57 -0.98 4.60 1.85
C SER A 57 -1.66 5.04 3.15
N LEU A 58 -1.56 4.23 4.21
CA LEU A 58 -2.07 4.58 5.54
C LEU A 58 -1.39 5.83 6.09
N GLY A 59 -0.07 5.95 5.94
CA GLY A 59 0.65 7.15 6.34
C GLY A 59 0.22 8.41 5.60
N LEU A 60 0.00 8.31 4.27
CA LEU A 60 -0.57 9.41 3.50
C LEU A 60 -1.99 9.78 3.97
N ALA A 61 -2.85 8.79 4.24
CA ALA A 61 -4.20 9.02 4.73
C ALA A 61 -4.19 9.75 6.09
N VAL A 62 -3.37 9.28 7.04
CA VAL A 62 -3.19 9.93 8.35
C VAL A 62 -2.65 11.35 8.21
N THR A 63 -1.69 11.57 7.30
CA THR A 63 -1.17 12.92 7.00
C THR A 63 -2.26 13.83 6.43
N GLY A 64 -3.10 13.30 5.54
CA GLY A 64 -4.27 14.02 5.01
C GLY A 64 -5.28 14.40 6.09
N PHE A 65 -5.56 13.51 7.04
CA PHE A 65 -6.40 13.82 8.19
C PHE A 65 -5.80 14.92 9.07
N ALA A 66 -4.48 14.92 9.28
CA ALA A 66 -3.80 15.99 10.02
C ALA A 66 -3.93 17.35 9.31
N LEU A 67 -3.76 17.39 7.98
CA LEU A 67 -3.96 18.61 7.19
C LEU A 67 -5.42 19.09 7.22
N MET A 68 -6.38 18.16 7.21
CA MET A 68 -7.80 18.49 7.36
C MET A 68 -8.08 19.15 8.71
N ILE A 69 -7.49 18.66 9.80
CA ILE A 69 -7.63 19.29 11.13
C ILE A 69 -7.00 20.69 11.14
N LEU A 70 -5.83 20.88 10.52
CA LEU A 70 -5.20 22.19 10.42
C LEU A 70 -6.05 23.21 9.64
N SER A 71 -6.87 22.76 8.69
CA SER A 71 -7.73 23.65 7.89
C SER A 71 -8.82 24.38 8.70
N PHE A 72 -9.11 23.95 9.93
CA PHE A 72 -10.02 24.66 10.83
C PHE A 72 -9.43 25.96 11.38
N LEU A 73 -8.12 26.15 11.32
CA LEU A 73 -7.48 27.41 11.74
C LEU A 73 -7.54 28.43 10.58
N PRO A 74 -8.16 29.60 10.77
CA PRO A 74 -8.25 30.60 9.72
C PRO A 74 -6.88 31.17 9.35
N TYR A 75 -6.74 31.58 8.08
CA TYR A 75 -5.54 32.15 7.47
C TYR A 75 -4.33 31.19 7.41
N ILE A 76 -3.69 30.90 8.55
CA ILE A 76 -2.48 30.08 8.60
C ILE A 76 -2.77 28.62 8.29
N GLY A 77 -3.85 28.09 8.86
CA GLY A 77 -4.29 26.71 8.63
C GLY A 77 -4.65 26.49 7.17
N TRP A 78 -5.37 27.44 6.56
CA TRP A 78 -5.74 27.40 5.15
C TRP A 78 -4.51 27.40 4.22
N PHE A 79 -3.52 28.24 4.51
CA PHE A 79 -2.30 28.30 3.71
C PHE A 79 -1.52 26.99 3.78
N ILE A 80 -1.28 26.48 5.00
CA ILE A 80 -0.57 25.22 5.24
C ILE A 80 -1.33 24.03 4.64
N SER A 81 -2.66 23.94 4.84
CA SER A 81 -3.46 22.85 4.31
C SER A 81 -3.54 22.87 2.79
N SER A 82 -3.55 24.05 2.17
CA SER A 82 -3.57 24.18 0.71
C SER A 82 -2.26 23.68 0.09
N ILE A 83 -1.11 24.15 0.58
CA ILE A 83 0.20 23.71 0.08
C ILE A 83 0.45 22.23 0.43
N GLY A 84 0.14 21.85 1.66
CA GLY A 84 0.29 20.49 2.15
C GLY A 84 -0.55 19.49 1.37
N SER A 85 -1.79 19.83 1.02
CA SER A 85 -2.66 18.92 0.24
C SER A 85 -2.15 18.73 -1.19
N LEU A 86 -1.59 19.78 -1.82
CA LEU A 86 -0.95 19.66 -3.12
C LEU A 86 0.30 18.76 -3.06
N ALA A 87 1.17 18.96 -2.06
CA ALA A 87 2.32 18.08 -1.85
C ALA A 87 1.89 16.64 -1.58
N LEU A 88 0.87 16.44 -0.74
CA LEU A 88 0.33 15.11 -0.42
C LEU A 88 -0.23 14.42 -1.67
N MET A 89 -0.90 15.15 -2.56
CA MET A 89 -1.39 14.62 -3.83
C MET A 89 -0.24 14.10 -4.70
N VAL A 90 0.86 14.84 -4.81
CA VAL A 90 2.06 14.40 -5.55
C VAL A 90 2.65 13.14 -4.93
N LEU A 91 2.81 13.11 -3.60
CA LEU A 91 3.33 11.95 -2.88
C LEU A 91 2.42 10.71 -3.02
N TRP A 92 1.10 10.91 -3.03
CA TRP A 92 0.13 9.85 -3.29
C TRP A 92 0.27 9.26 -4.70
N VAL A 93 0.40 10.12 -5.73
CA VAL A 93 0.65 9.65 -7.10
C VAL A 93 1.97 8.86 -7.18
N LEU A 94 3.03 9.32 -6.53
CA LEU A 94 4.31 8.59 -6.50
C LEU A 94 4.17 7.20 -5.86
N GLY A 95 3.48 7.12 -4.71
CA GLY A 95 3.20 5.84 -4.04
C GLY A 95 2.39 4.88 -4.91
N LEU A 96 1.35 5.40 -5.59
CA LEU A 96 0.52 4.64 -6.53
C LEU A 96 1.32 4.16 -7.75
N VAL A 97 2.12 5.02 -8.36
CA VAL A 97 2.98 4.66 -9.51
C VAL A 97 4.01 3.60 -9.11
N ASN A 98 4.59 3.69 -7.91
CA ASN A 98 5.47 2.65 -7.39
C ASN A 98 4.73 1.31 -7.24
N ALA A 99 3.49 1.33 -6.74
CA ALA A 99 2.67 0.12 -6.63
C ALA A 99 2.35 -0.49 -8.00
N ILE A 100 1.95 0.33 -8.98
CA ILE A 100 1.66 -0.11 -10.36
C ILE A 100 2.90 -0.74 -11.00
N ASN A 101 4.09 -0.19 -10.73
CA ASN A 101 5.35 -0.69 -11.27
C ASN A 101 5.94 -1.86 -10.47
N GLY A 102 5.26 -2.36 -9.42
CA GLY A 102 5.76 -3.46 -8.60
C GLY A 102 6.96 -3.10 -7.71
N LYS A 103 7.15 -1.81 -7.38
CA LYS A 103 8.33 -1.30 -6.67
C LYS A 103 8.04 -1.01 -5.20
N LYS A 104 8.83 -1.62 -4.31
CA LYS A 104 8.89 -1.29 -2.87
C LYS A 104 9.78 -0.07 -2.60
N GLU A 105 9.46 1.05 -3.23
CA GLU A 105 10.18 2.30 -3.03
C GLU A 105 9.40 3.22 -2.08
N PRO A 106 9.99 3.62 -0.94
CA PRO A 106 9.30 4.46 0.03
C PRO A 106 9.05 5.84 -0.57
N ILE A 107 7.91 6.42 -0.21
CA ILE A 107 7.57 7.77 -0.63
C ILE A 107 8.66 8.73 -0.12
N PRO A 108 9.19 9.64 -0.95
CA PRO A 108 10.26 10.55 -0.54
C PRO A 108 9.87 11.37 0.70
N MET A 109 10.86 11.64 1.55
CA MET A 109 10.74 12.38 2.81
C MET A 109 9.89 11.70 3.90
N VAL A 110 8.69 11.21 3.59
CA VAL A 110 7.73 10.72 4.60
C VAL A 110 7.66 9.20 4.72
N GLY A 111 7.92 8.47 3.64
CA GLY A 111 7.76 7.03 3.54
C GLY A 111 8.58 6.20 4.55
N PRO A 112 9.85 6.56 4.85
CA PRO A 112 10.62 5.87 5.88
C PRO A 112 10.00 5.96 7.29
N TYR A 113 9.32 7.07 7.60
CA TYR A 113 8.61 7.21 8.87
C TYR A 113 7.37 6.31 8.91
N PHE A 114 6.64 6.20 7.80
CA PHE A 114 5.47 5.32 7.70
C PHE A 114 5.83 3.85 7.92
N GLU A 115 6.96 3.39 7.38
CA GLU A 115 7.46 2.03 7.64
C GLU A 115 7.73 1.77 9.13
N THR A 116 8.19 2.79 9.86
CA THR A 116 8.51 2.71 11.28
C THR A 116 7.26 2.77 12.15
N TRP A 117 6.35 3.71 11.87
CA TRP A 117 5.13 3.92 12.65
C TRP A 117 4.10 2.81 12.47
N PHE A 118 4.04 2.23 11.28
CA PHE A 118 3.05 1.22 10.92
C PHE A 118 3.68 -0.17 10.74
N LYS A 119 4.83 -0.45 11.37
CA LYS A 119 5.54 -1.74 11.24
C LYS A 119 4.73 -2.98 11.62
N ASP A 120 3.68 -2.80 12.42
CA ASP A 120 2.81 -3.88 12.94
C ASP A 120 1.53 -4.09 12.10
N VAL A 121 1.37 -3.33 11.01
CA VAL A 121 0.29 -3.46 10.02
C VAL A 121 0.60 -4.57 9.02
#